data_AF-D8THK8-F1
#
_entry.id   AF-D8THK8-F1
#
_cell.length_a   1.000
_cell.length_b   1.000
_cell.length_c   1.000
_cell.angle_alpha   90.00
_cell.angle_beta   90.00
_cell.angle_gamma   90.00
#
_symmetry.space_group_name_H-M   'P 1'
#
loop_
_entity.id
_entity.type
_entity.pdbx_description
1 polymer ?
#
loop_
_entity_poly.entity_id
_entity_poly.type
_entity_poly.pdbx_seq_one_letter_code
_entity_poly.pdbx_strand_id
1 'polypeptide(L)'
;MSASLLISRRLSSTRPDGITVAGRAHGTSTAPRSFAQIGLAKAHIGVAIAPRPRVFQLYSVSEVLESATVSAPEKTVDGKKSGTVTIKVGKGGNVNSIAGKIAFSAREGKLSTVRCVGPQCINLAAKAIAISRSYLSSDGIDISCKPSYEDLGRSTDDKPLMGVSFQLTNEQGRAPAPAASEDVVEMYIRGDSKPQVVAGALAARIRENRPAVHLTAIGINAVRAAVLTLSKARQYLRKDRKDIRVLPEFIKVQKEDREVSALRFTVLAENVAPAPEVREGGERN
;
A
#
# COMPACT_ATOMS: atom_id res chain seq x y z
N MET A 1 15.76 -59.03 5.79
CA MET A 1 16.95 -59.55 6.48
C MET A 1 18.06 -58.51 6.38
N SER A 2 18.64 -58.14 7.54
CA SER A 2 19.85 -57.34 7.85
C SER A 2 20.09 -55.99 7.14
N ALA A 3 20.17 -54.81 7.78
CA ALA A 3 20.75 -54.31 9.05
C ALA A 3 22.10 -53.58 8.86
N SER A 4 22.11 -52.32 9.32
CA SER A 4 23.17 -51.56 10.01
C SER A 4 24.55 -51.35 9.37
N LEU A 5 25.00 -50.08 9.36
CA LEU A 5 26.16 -49.68 10.17
C LEU A 5 26.23 -48.15 10.40
N LEU A 6 26.06 -47.77 11.68
CA LEU A 6 26.48 -46.51 12.31
C LEU A 6 28.00 -46.52 12.51
N ILE A 7 28.68 -45.39 12.28
CA ILE A 7 29.93 -45.08 13.01
C ILE A 7 29.89 -43.63 13.50
N SER A 8 29.86 -43.55 14.82
CA SER A 8 30.06 -42.38 15.67
C SER A 8 31.57 -42.18 15.91
N ARG A 9 32.05 -40.94 15.96
CA ARG A 9 33.31 -40.61 16.65
C ARG A 9 33.23 -39.22 17.27
N ARG A 10 33.51 -39.19 18.57
CA ARG A 10 33.50 -38.05 19.50
C ARG A 10 34.92 -37.91 20.08
N LEU A 11 35.22 -36.70 20.58
CA LEU A 11 36.34 -36.29 21.48
C LEU A 11 37.68 -36.00 20.74
N SER A 12 38.52 -35.01 21.10
CA SER A 12 38.58 -34.06 22.22
C SER A 12 39.59 -32.93 21.94
N SER A 13 39.42 -31.82 22.67
CA SER A 13 40.37 -30.78 23.14
C SER A 13 41.81 -30.72 22.61
N THR A 14 42.30 -29.49 22.39
CA THR A 14 43.28 -28.81 23.27
C THR A 14 43.58 -27.38 22.78
N ARG A 15 43.65 -26.43 23.71
CA ARG A 15 44.41 -25.16 23.59
C ARG A 15 45.66 -25.31 24.47
N PRO A 16 46.78 -24.66 24.11
CA PRO A 16 47.70 -24.06 25.08
C PRO A 16 48.01 -22.59 24.71
N ASP A 17 47.82 -21.65 25.64
CA ASP A 17 48.87 -21.00 26.47
C ASP A 17 49.53 -19.82 25.72
N GLY A 18 49.77 -18.63 26.28
CA GLY A 18 49.70 -18.13 27.64
C GLY A 18 50.77 -17.03 27.75
N ILE A 19 50.39 -15.81 28.16
CA ILE A 19 51.34 -14.85 28.79
C ILE A 19 50.62 -14.15 29.94
N THR A 20 51.22 -14.33 31.11
CA THR A 20 50.94 -13.76 32.44
C THR A 20 51.80 -12.52 32.67
N VAL A 21 51.35 -11.58 33.53
CA VAL A 21 52.05 -10.90 34.67
C VAL A 21 51.07 -9.82 35.18
N ALA A 22 50.36 -10.00 36.30
CA ALA A 22 50.67 -9.63 37.70
C ALA A 22 50.88 -8.10 37.95
N GLY A 23 50.41 -7.46 39.03
CA GLY A 23 49.88 -7.95 40.31
C GLY A 23 48.92 -6.96 40.99
N ARG A 24 48.08 -7.47 41.91
CA ARG A 24 48.12 -7.28 43.39
C ARG A 24 47.55 -5.93 43.88
N ALA A 25 46.80 -5.81 44.97
CA ALA A 25 46.01 -6.68 45.87
C ALA A 25 45.40 -5.77 46.98
N HIS A 26 44.55 -6.36 47.82
CA HIS A 26 43.90 -5.89 49.08
C HIS A 26 42.46 -5.39 48.86
N GLY A 27 41.40 -6.05 49.33
CA GLY A 27 41.15 -6.66 50.66
C GLY A 27 40.58 -5.54 51.55
N THR A 28 39.35 -5.55 52.06
CA THR A 28 38.77 -6.54 52.98
C THR A 28 37.24 -6.42 53.11
N SER A 29 36.63 -7.55 53.46
CA SER A 29 35.32 -7.78 54.10
C SER A 29 34.85 -6.72 55.09
N THR A 30 33.56 -6.38 55.09
CA THR A 30 32.60 -6.58 56.22
C THR A 30 31.28 -5.83 56.00
N ALA A 31 30.17 -6.50 56.32
CA ALA A 31 28.87 -5.92 56.68
C ALA A 31 28.35 -6.76 57.87
N PRO A 32 27.27 -6.42 58.60
CA PRO A 32 26.47 -5.18 58.63
C PRO A 32 26.22 -4.66 60.08
N ARG A 33 25.64 -3.45 60.24
CA ARG A 33 24.57 -3.15 61.23
C ARG A 33 24.12 -1.67 61.23
N SER A 34 22.79 -1.51 61.27
CA SER A 34 22.03 -0.59 62.11
C SER A 34 21.89 0.90 61.75
N PHE A 35 20.63 1.25 61.42
CA PHE A 35 19.88 2.45 61.80
C PHE A 35 20.49 3.85 61.58
N ALA A 36 20.01 4.53 60.54
CA ALA A 36 19.75 5.97 60.61
C ALA A 36 18.57 6.33 59.68
N GLN A 37 17.48 6.71 60.33
CA GLN A 37 16.22 7.17 59.78
C GLN A 37 16.32 8.68 59.59
N ILE A 38 16.45 9.17 58.35
CA ILE A 38 16.39 10.62 58.05
C ILE A 38 15.70 10.86 56.70
N GLY A 39 14.57 11.58 56.75
CA GLY A 39 14.22 12.60 55.75
C GLY A 39 13.60 12.15 54.44
N LEU A 40 12.30 11.86 54.44
CA LEU A 40 11.47 11.81 53.25
C LEU A 40 11.22 13.24 52.71
N ALA A 41 12.08 13.74 51.82
CA ALA A 41 11.82 14.94 51.03
C ALA A 41 11.08 14.56 49.74
N LYS A 42 9.76 14.82 49.71
CA LYS A 42 8.92 14.72 48.51
C LYS A 42 9.35 15.78 47.50
N ALA A 43 10.08 15.39 46.45
CA ALA A 43 10.19 16.17 45.23
C ALA A 43 8.94 15.90 44.36
N HIS A 44 8.00 16.84 44.36
CA HIS A 44 6.92 16.91 43.38
C HIS A 44 7.51 17.32 42.02
N ILE A 45 7.79 16.34 41.16
CA ILE A 45 7.91 16.58 39.72
C ILE A 45 6.48 16.58 39.18
N GLY A 46 5.93 17.77 38.98
CA GLY A 46 4.66 17.97 38.32
C GLY A 46 4.76 17.51 36.86
N VAL A 47 4.23 16.32 36.57
CA VAL A 47 3.89 15.92 35.21
C VAL A 47 2.62 16.68 34.84
N ALA A 48 2.75 17.68 33.97
CA ALA A 48 1.61 18.34 33.35
C ALA A 48 0.83 17.31 32.53
N ILE A 49 -0.31 16.86 33.06
CA ILE A 49 -1.27 16.02 32.37
C ILE A 49 -1.97 16.93 31.34
N ALA A 50 -1.52 16.85 30.09
CA ALA A 50 -2.25 17.44 28.96
C ALA A 50 -3.65 16.80 28.86
N PRO A 51 -4.69 17.58 28.52
CA PRO A 51 -6.06 17.10 28.51
C PRO A 51 -6.25 15.97 27.48
N ARG A 52 -6.91 14.89 27.93
CA ARG A 52 -7.29 13.72 27.15
C ARG A 52 -7.96 14.14 25.83
N PRO A 53 -7.59 13.60 24.66
CA PRO A 53 -8.39 13.78 23.47
C PRO A 53 -9.79 13.16 23.73
N ARG A 54 -10.84 13.92 23.42
CA ARG A 54 -12.23 13.47 23.54
C ARG A 54 -12.37 12.11 22.83
N VAL A 55 -12.83 11.13 23.59
CA VAL A 55 -13.27 9.82 23.10
C VAL A 55 -14.35 10.08 22.06
N PHE A 56 -14.01 9.94 20.78
CA PHE A 56 -15.02 9.85 19.73
C PHE A 56 -15.73 8.53 19.93
N GLN A 57 -16.96 8.63 20.42
CA GLN A 57 -17.88 7.54 20.63
C GLN A 57 -18.01 6.76 19.31
N LEU A 58 -17.61 5.48 19.37
CA LEU A 58 -17.82 4.50 18.31
C LEU A 58 -19.33 4.31 18.15
N TYR A 59 -19.93 5.01 17.20
CA TYR A 59 -21.29 4.72 16.77
C TYR A 59 -21.29 3.69 15.64
N SER A 60 -22.15 2.70 15.83
CA SER A 60 -22.49 1.63 14.90
C SER A 60 -22.66 2.13 13.46
N VAL A 61 -21.91 1.54 12.52
CA VAL A 61 -21.95 1.87 11.08
C VAL A 61 -22.96 0.98 10.35
N SER A 62 -24.13 0.73 10.95
CA SER A 62 -25.14 -0.17 10.37
C SER A 62 -26.04 0.47 9.32
N GLU A 63 -26.14 1.80 9.22
CA GLU A 63 -27.23 2.44 8.45
C GLU A 63 -26.79 3.48 7.41
N VAL A 64 -25.62 3.30 6.79
CA VAL A 64 -25.25 4.17 5.65
C VAL A 64 -24.77 3.34 4.46
N LEU A 65 -25.64 3.34 3.44
CA LEU A 65 -25.61 2.74 2.09
C LEU A 65 -26.29 1.38 1.97
N GLU A 66 -27.60 1.39 2.14
CA GLU A 66 -28.50 0.48 1.43
C GLU A 66 -28.78 1.05 0.03
N SER A 67 -28.86 0.15 -0.96
CA SER A 67 -28.93 0.39 -2.41
C SER A 67 -27.60 0.68 -3.15
N ALA A 68 -27.14 -0.34 -3.87
CA ALA A 68 -26.30 -0.14 -5.04
C ALA A 68 -27.13 0.55 -6.13
N THR A 69 -27.18 1.88 -6.13
CA THR A 69 -27.75 2.61 -7.27
C THR A 69 -26.72 2.70 -8.39
N VAL A 70 -27.00 1.95 -9.45
CA VAL A 70 -26.42 2.17 -10.77
C VAL A 70 -26.99 3.50 -11.26
N SER A 71 -26.20 4.58 -11.24
CA SER A 71 -26.55 5.77 -12.00
C SER A 71 -26.35 5.46 -13.49
N ALA A 72 -27.45 5.39 -14.24
CA ALA A 72 -27.46 5.45 -15.70
C ALA A 72 -26.69 6.69 -16.20
N PRO A 73 -26.19 6.70 -17.45
CA PRO A 73 -25.53 7.88 -18.00
C PRO A 73 -26.47 9.09 -17.92
N GLU A 74 -26.03 10.12 -17.23
CA GLU A 74 -26.73 11.39 -17.13
C GLU A 74 -26.83 12.00 -18.54
N LYS A 75 -28.03 12.00 -19.13
CA LYS A 75 -28.28 12.75 -20.37
C LYS A 75 -28.18 14.24 -20.01
N THR A 76 -27.09 14.87 -20.43
CA THR A 76 -27.01 16.33 -20.53
C THR A 76 -26.93 16.70 -22.00
N VAL A 77 -27.84 17.61 -22.36
CA VAL A 77 -28.01 18.24 -23.67
C VAL A 77 -26.83 19.19 -23.92
N ASP A 78 -26.33 19.14 -25.16
CA ASP A 78 -25.36 20.02 -25.82
C ASP A 78 -23.93 20.17 -25.26
N GLY A 79 -22.96 19.95 -26.16
CA GLY A 79 -21.54 20.29 -25.97
C GLY A 79 -20.62 19.09 -25.79
N LYS A 80 -19.92 18.73 -26.87
CA LYS A 80 -18.83 17.74 -27.01
C LYS A 80 -17.96 17.59 -25.73
N LYS A 81 -18.30 16.65 -24.85
CA LYS A 81 -17.44 16.22 -23.74
C LYS A 81 -16.71 14.96 -24.16
N SER A 82 -15.37 15.03 -24.23
CA SER A 82 -14.50 13.85 -24.19
C SER A 82 -14.67 13.21 -22.80
N GLY A 83 -15.77 12.45 -22.63
CA GLY A 83 -16.26 12.03 -21.33
C GLY A 83 -15.46 10.85 -20.81
N THR A 84 -14.58 11.09 -19.85
CA THR A 84 -13.97 10.01 -19.06
C THR A 84 -15.08 9.30 -18.29
N VAL A 85 -15.29 8.00 -18.55
CA VAL A 85 -16.31 7.19 -17.89
C VAL A 85 -15.99 7.09 -16.40
N THR A 86 -16.91 7.46 -15.51
CA THR A 86 -16.68 7.35 -14.06
C THR A 86 -17.50 6.20 -13.48
N ILE A 87 -16.83 5.27 -12.79
CA ILE A 87 -17.46 4.13 -12.13
C ILE A 87 -17.42 4.36 -10.62
N LYS A 88 -18.56 4.63 -9.99
CA LYS A 88 -18.67 4.77 -8.54
C LYS A 88 -18.88 3.39 -7.89
N VAL A 89 -18.10 3.08 -6.86
CA VAL A 89 -18.16 1.81 -6.13
C VAL A 89 -18.72 2.05 -4.73
N GLY A 90 -19.89 1.47 -4.47
CA GLY A 90 -20.56 1.47 -3.17
C GLY A 90 -20.27 0.21 -2.35
N LYS A 91 -20.66 0.26 -1.07
CA LYS A 91 -20.62 -0.92 -0.18
C LYS A 91 -21.58 -1.99 -0.73
N GLY A 92 -21.21 -3.26 -0.61
CA GLY A 92 -22.02 -4.38 -1.14
C GLY A 92 -22.05 -4.51 -2.67
N GLY A 93 -21.31 -3.67 -3.41
CA GLY A 93 -21.23 -3.78 -4.87
C GLY A 93 -20.68 -5.13 -5.32
N ASN A 94 -21.27 -5.70 -6.39
CA ASN A 94 -20.80 -6.95 -6.98
C ASN A 94 -19.51 -6.72 -7.76
N VAL A 95 -18.42 -7.38 -7.34
CA VAL A 95 -17.08 -7.22 -7.92
C VAL A 95 -17.06 -7.57 -9.41
N ASN A 96 -17.74 -8.63 -9.82
CA ASN A 96 -17.78 -9.08 -11.22
C ASN A 96 -18.54 -8.10 -12.10
N SER A 97 -19.62 -7.51 -11.60
CA SER A 97 -20.35 -6.45 -12.31
C SER A 97 -19.48 -5.21 -12.53
N ILE A 98 -18.73 -4.78 -11.50
CA ILE A 98 -17.81 -3.64 -11.61
C ILE A 98 -16.68 -3.97 -12.60
N ALA A 99 -16.10 -5.17 -12.53
CA ALA A 99 -15.06 -5.63 -13.44
C ALA A 99 -15.55 -5.69 -14.89
N GLY A 100 -16.78 -6.15 -15.12
CA GLY A 100 -17.41 -6.16 -16.44
C GLY A 100 -17.57 -4.77 -17.03
N LYS A 101 -17.99 -3.78 -16.22
CA LYS A 101 -18.07 -2.37 -16.65
C LYS A 101 -16.70 -1.80 -17.01
N ILE A 102 -15.67 -2.10 -16.23
CA ILE A 102 -14.30 -1.69 -16.51
C ILE A 102 -13.82 -2.29 -17.84
N ALA A 103 -14.00 -3.61 -18.02
CA ALA A 103 -13.58 -4.30 -19.23
C ALA A 103 -14.34 -3.81 -20.48
N PHE A 104 -15.64 -3.59 -20.37
CA PHE A 104 -16.44 -3.00 -21.46
C PHE A 104 -15.90 -1.61 -21.85
N SER A 105 -15.68 -0.73 -20.88
CA SER A 105 -15.14 0.61 -21.10
C SER A 105 -13.76 0.55 -21.79
N ALA A 106 -12.88 -0.35 -21.35
CA ALA A 106 -11.55 -0.53 -21.92
C ALA A 106 -11.59 -1.04 -23.37
N ARG A 107 -12.48 -1.98 -23.71
CA ARG A 107 -12.71 -2.46 -25.08
C ARG A 107 -13.18 -1.36 -26.03
N GLU A 108 -13.98 -0.42 -25.53
CA GLU A 108 -14.40 0.76 -26.29
C GLU A 108 -13.29 1.82 -26.45
N GLY A 109 -12.09 1.59 -25.90
CA GLY A 109 -11.02 2.60 -25.85
C GLY A 109 -11.33 3.77 -24.92
N LYS A 110 -12.41 3.70 -24.14
CA LYS A 110 -12.82 4.73 -23.18
C LYS A 110 -12.26 4.37 -21.82
N LEU A 111 -11.12 4.92 -21.47
CA LEU A 111 -10.54 4.68 -20.14
C LEU A 111 -11.43 5.29 -19.05
N SER A 112 -11.74 4.49 -18.03
CA SER A 112 -12.61 4.90 -16.94
C SER A 112 -11.82 5.30 -15.67
N THR A 113 -12.45 6.07 -14.80
CA THR A 113 -11.96 6.34 -13.45
C THR A 113 -12.88 5.67 -12.43
N VAL A 114 -12.34 4.77 -11.62
CA VAL A 114 -13.08 4.09 -10.56
C VAL A 114 -12.98 4.88 -9.27
N ARG A 115 -14.10 5.33 -8.70
CA ARG A 115 -14.15 6.15 -7.47
C ARG A 115 -14.81 5.39 -6.34
N CYS A 116 -14.22 5.47 -5.15
CA CYS A 116 -14.69 4.71 -3.99
C CYS A 116 -14.39 5.42 -2.67
N VAL A 117 -15.29 5.25 -1.69
CA VAL A 117 -15.15 5.82 -0.33
C VAL A 117 -15.13 4.69 0.69
N GLY A 118 -14.12 4.68 1.55
CA GLY A 118 -14.01 3.73 2.66
C GLY A 118 -13.33 2.38 2.31
N PRO A 119 -12.88 1.62 3.34
CA PRO A 119 -12.04 0.43 3.15
C PRO A 119 -12.69 -0.67 2.30
N GLN A 120 -13.98 -0.96 2.53
CA GLN A 120 -14.70 -2.01 1.80
C GLN A 120 -14.77 -1.69 0.30
N CYS A 121 -15.15 -0.46 -0.06
CA CYS A 121 -15.26 -0.03 -1.45
C CYS A 121 -13.89 0.01 -2.15
N ILE A 122 -12.83 0.43 -1.44
CA ILE A 122 -11.45 0.39 -1.96
C ILE A 122 -11.04 -1.06 -2.29
N ASN A 123 -11.33 -2.00 -1.40
CA ASN A 123 -11.05 -3.41 -1.64
C ASN A 123 -11.87 -3.98 -2.81
N LEU A 124 -13.16 -3.66 -2.90
CA LEU A 124 -14.01 -4.06 -4.04
C LEU A 124 -13.48 -3.49 -5.36
N ALA A 125 -13.13 -2.20 -5.39
CA ALA A 125 -12.58 -1.55 -6.58
C ALA A 125 -11.25 -2.17 -7.02
N ALA A 126 -10.30 -2.37 -6.09
CA ALA A 126 -9.01 -2.95 -6.40
C ALA A 126 -9.13 -4.40 -6.93
N LYS A 127 -10.02 -5.21 -6.32
CA LYS A 127 -10.35 -6.55 -6.82
C LYS A 127 -10.99 -6.51 -8.21
N ALA A 128 -11.95 -5.60 -8.43
CA ALA A 128 -12.62 -5.48 -9.72
C ALA A 128 -11.63 -5.10 -10.84
N ILE A 129 -10.65 -4.24 -10.56
CA ILE A 129 -9.58 -3.91 -11.50
C ILE A 129 -8.75 -5.16 -11.82
N ALA A 130 -8.33 -5.92 -10.81
CA ALA A 130 -7.60 -7.18 -11.03
C ALA A 130 -8.39 -8.19 -11.89
N ILE A 131 -9.67 -8.41 -11.60
CA ILE A 131 -10.54 -9.30 -12.40
C ILE A 131 -10.71 -8.77 -13.83
N SER A 132 -10.89 -7.46 -14.00
CA SER A 132 -11.07 -6.87 -15.32
C SER A 132 -9.85 -7.06 -16.22
N ARG A 133 -8.63 -7.09 -15.65
CA ARG A 133 -7.41 -7.45 -16.41
C ARG A 133 -7.49 -8.87 -16.95
N SER A 134 -7.95 -9.83 -16.14
CA SER A 134 -8.19 -11.21 -16.61
C SER A 134 -9.31 -11.31 -17.65
N TYR A 135 -10.34 -10.46 -17.59
CA TYR A 135 -11.38 -10.41 -18.62
C TYR A 135 -10.88 -9.84 -19.95
N LEU A 136 -9.86 -8.98 -19.91
CA LEU A 136 -9.31 -8.30 -21.08
C LEU A 136 -8.16 -9.07 -21.74
N SER A 137 -7.55 -10.03 -21.03
CA SER A 137 -6.40 -10.78 -21.54
C SER A 137 -6.70 -11.58 -22.80
N SER A 138 -7.92 -12.10 -22.96
CA SER A 138 -8.35 -12.80 -24.18
C SER A 138 -8.34 -11.91 -25.42
N ASP A 139 -8.47 -10.60 -25.22
CA ASP A 139 -8.58 -9.62 -26.29
C ASP A 139 -7.23 -8.93 -26.57
N GLY A 140 -6.15 -9.38 -25.90
CA GLY A 140 -4.83 -8.75 -25.99
C GLY A 140 -4.80 -7.33 -25.42
N ILE A 141 -5.72 -7.00 -24.51
CA ILE A 141 -5.78 -5.72 -23.82
C ILE A 141 -5.29 -5.94 -22.39
N ASP A 142 -4.39 -5.07 -21.91
CA ASP A 142 -4.07 -4.96 -20.49
C ASP A 142 -4.26 -3.52 -20.03
N ILE A 143 -4.60 -3.37 -18.76
CA ILE A 143 -4.83 -2.07 -18.13
C ILE A 143 -4.03 -1.95 -16.84
N SER A 144 -3.57 -0.75 -16.57
CA SER A 144 -3.01 -0.35 -15.28
C SER A 144 -3.90 0.70 -14.63
N CYS A 145 -3.62 0.99 -13.37
CA CYS A 145 -4.28 2.04 -12.63
C CYS A 145 -3.30 2.97 -11.93
N LYS A 146 -3.76 4.20 -11.73
CA LYS A 146 -3.06 5.28 -11.06
C LYS A 146 -3.91 5.75 -9.88
N PRO A 147 -3.67 5.24 -8.65
CA PRO A 147 -4.50 5.57 -7.49
C PRO A 147 -4.22 7.00 -6.99
N SER A 148 -5.25 7.74 -6.61
CA SER A 148 -5.17 9.06 -5.96
C SER A 148 -6.11 9.08 -4.76
N TYR A 149 -5.67 9.65 -3.64
CA TYR A 149 -6.53 9.94 -2.49
C TYR A 149 -6.91 11.41 -2.54
N GLU A 150 -8.19 11.70 -2.72
CA GLU A 150 -8.70 13.01 -3.10
C GLU A 150 -10.11 13.28 -2.57
N ASP A 151 -10.54 14.53 -2.69
CA ASP A 151 -11.91 14.95 -2.43
C ASP A 151 -12.80 14.50 -3.61
N LEU A 152 -13.80 13.66 -3.32
CA LEU A 152 -14.74 13.13 -4.31
C LEU A 152 -16.07 13.91 -4.34
N GLY A 153 -16.13 15.06 -3.68
CA GLY A 153 -17.30 15.93 -3.60
C GLY A 153 -18.02 15.82 -2.26
N ARG A 154 -19.35 15.96 -2.28
CA ARG A 154 -20.19 16.02 -1.08
C ARG A 154 -21.09 14.81 -0.96
N SER A 155 -21.36 14.38 0.27
CA SER A 155 -22.37 13.38 0.61
C SER A 155 -23.78 13.98 0.54
N THR A 156 -24.79 13.14 0.75
CA THR A 156 -26.18 13.58 0.93
C THR A 156 -26.33 14.61 2.05
N ASP A 157 -25.59 14.43 3.15
CA ASP A 157 -25.57 15.36 4.28
C ASP A 157 -24.63 16.58 4.09
N ASP A 158 -24.24 16.89 2.86
CA ASP A 158 -23.27 17.96 2.52
C ASP A 158 -21.89 17.86 3.21
N LYS A 159 -21.48 16.65 3.60
CA LYS A 159 -20.14 16.41 4.18
C LYS A 159 -19.12 16.09 3.08
N PRO A 160 -17.87 16.53 3.18
CA PRO A 160 -16.84 16.19 2.21
C PRO A 160 -16.56 14.68 2.17
N LEU A 161 -16.48 14.13 0.96
CA LEU A 161 -16.23 12.71 0.71
C LEU A 161 -14.78 12.47 0.33
N MET A 162 -13.95 12.25 1.34
CA MET A 162 -12.56 11.85 1.10
C MET A 162 -12.50 10.38 0.67
N GLY A 163 -11.96 10.12 -0.52
CA GLY A 163 -11.94 8.78 -1.08
C GLY A 163 -10.76 8.52 -2.01
N VAL A 164 -10.82 7.39 -2.70
CA VAL A 164 -9.80 6.99 -3.68
C VAL A 164 -10.40 6.98 -5.07
N SER A 165 -9.67 7.57 -6.02
CA SER A 165 -9.88 7.37 -7.46
C SER A 165 -8.77 6.49 -8.04
N PHE A 166 -9.14 5.50 -8.85
CA PHE A 166 -8.23 4.76 -9.71
C PHE A 166 -8.44 5.24 -11.14
N GLN A 167 -7.51 6.06 -11.65
CA GLN A 167 -7.50 6.41 -13.07
C GLN A 167 -6.94 5.22 -13.85
N LEU A 168 -7.72 4.64 -14.76
CA LEU A 168 -7.29 3.51 -15.56
C LEU A 168 -6.56 3.98 -16.82
N THR A 169 -5.55 3.22 -17.24
CA THR A 169 -4.76 3.48 -18.44
C THR A 169 -4.54 2.20 -19.22
N ASN A 170 -4.55 2.30 -20.56
CA ASN A 170 -4.23 1.18 -21.43
C ASN A 170 -2.71 0.93 -21.41
N GLU A 171 -2.33 -0.34 -21.39
CA GLU A 171 -0.94 -0.82 -21.40
C GLU A 171 -0.46 -1.21 -22.80
N GLN A 172 -1.33 -1.24 -23.81
CA GLN A 172 -0.93 -1.48 -25.20
C GLN A 172 0.14 -0.49 -25.65
N GLY A 173 1.23 -1.02 -26.22
CA GLY A 173 2.38 -0.23 -26.68
C GLY A 173 3.30 0.28 -25.57
N ARG A 174 3.04 -0.04 -24.30
CA ARG A 174 3.95 0.28 -23.20
C ARG A 174 4.89 -0.88 -22.92
N ALA A 175 6.05 -0.58 -22.35
CA ALA A 175 6.98 -1.61 -21.89
C ALA A 175 6.23 -2.59 -20.97
N PRO A 176 6.24 -3.90 -21.28
CA PRO A 176 5.53 -4.89 -20.49
C PRO A 176 6.05 -4.89 -19.05
N ALA A 177 5.20 -5.28 -18.10
CA ALA A 177 5.68 -5.59 -16.76
C ALA A 177 6.84 -6.60 -16.87
N PRO A 178 7.94 -6.41 -16.13
CA PRO A 178 9.10 -7.27 -16.25
C PRO A 178 8.68 -8.73 -16.03
N ALA A 179 8.99 -9.57 -17.01
CA ALA A 179 8.66 -10.99 -16.99
C ALA A 179 9.58 -11.70 -15.98
N ALA A 180 9.11 -11.88 -14.74
CA ALA A 180 9.65 -12.75 -13.70
C ALA A 180 11.19 -12.89 -13.61
N SER A 181 11.96 -11.86 -13.95
CA SER A 181 13.42 -11.86 -14.04
C SER A 181 13.98 -10.76 -13.14
N GLU A 182 14.79 -11.25 -12.20
CA GLU A 182 15.77 -10.67 -11.28
C GLU A 182 15.55 -9.24 -10.75
N ASP A 183 15.57 -9.16 -9.41
CA ASP A 183 15.47 -7.98 -8.55
C ASP A 183 14.07 -7.38 -8.29
N VAL A 184 12.98 -8.07 -8.61
CA VAL A 184 11.65 -7.64 -8.13
C VAL A 184 11.55 -7.76 -6.61
N VAL A 185 11.32 -6.64 -5.93
CA VAL A 185 11.22 -6.64 -4.46
C VAL A 185 9.79 -6.82 -4.02
N GLU A 186 9.53 -7.90 -3.29
CA GLU A 186 8.27 -8.15 -2.60
C GLU A 186 8.21 -7.34 -1.29
N MET A 187 7.15 -6.55 -1.12
CA MET A 187 6.86 -5.77 0.07
C MET A 187 5.47 -6.15 0.60
N TYR A 188 5.42 -6.76 1.77
CA TYR A 188 4.15 -7.08 2.43
C TYR A 188 3.62 -5.88 3.21
N ILE A 189 2.33 -5.58 3.05
CA ILE A 189 1.66 -4.52 3.80
C ILE A 189 0.53 -5.09 4.66
N ARG A 190 0.47 -4.61 5.91
CA ARG A 190 -0.55 -4.98 6.90
C ARG A 190 -1.57 -3.86 7.08
N GLY A 191 -2.71 -4.17 7.71
CA GLY A 191 -3.78 -3.18 7.91
C GLY A 191 -3.42 -2.01 8.82
N ASP A 192 -2.44 -2.18 9.69
CA ASP A 192 -1.89 -1.20 10.63
C ASP A 192 -0.60 -0.53 10.12
N SER A 193 -0.15 -0.89 8.92
CA SER A 193 1.04 -0.28 8.32
C SER A 193 0.83 1.20 8.08
N LYS A 194 1.84 2.01 8.42
CA LYS A 194 1.83 3.47 8.23
C LYS A 194 2.10 3.79 6.75
N PRO A 195 1.10 4.24 5.96
CA PRO A 195 1.27 4.39 4.51
C PRO A 195 2.39 5.35 4.11
N GLN A 196 2.63 6.39 4.92
CA GLN A 196 3.68 7.38 4.68
C GLN A 196 5.08 6.75 4.68
N VAL A 197 5.35 5.82 5.61
CA VAL A 197 6.66 5.18 5.75
C VAL A 197 6.90 4.24 4.57
N VAL A 198 5.92 3.39 4.25
CA VAL A 198 6.02 2.46 3.12
C VAL A 198 6.12 3.21 1.80
N ALA A 199 5.38 4.33 1.65
CA ALA A 199 5.44 5.17 0.46
C ALA A 199 6.79 5.84 0.28
N GLY A 200 7.45 6.25 1.37
CA GLY A 200 8.82 6.77 1.33
C GLY A 200 9.81 5.74 0.81
N ALA A 201 9.76 4.51 1.33
CA ALA A 201 10.60 3.41 0.88
C ALA A 201 10.34 3.04 -0.60
N LEU A 202 9.06 2.98 -0.99
CA LEU A 202 8.67 2.74 -2.39
C LEU A 202 9.18 3.86 -3.31
N ALA A 203 9.00 5.14 -2.93
CA ALA A 203 9.46 6.26 -3.74
C ALA A 203 10.99 6.31 -3.87
N ALA A 204 11.74 5.96 -2.82
CA ALA A 204 13.20 5.86 -2.88
C ALA A 204 13.65 4.84 -3.93
N ARG A 205 13.03 3.65 -3.95
CA ARG A 205 13.30 2.61 -4.96
C ARG A 205 13.04 3.10 -6.38
N ILE A 206 11.90 3.75 -6.60
CA ILE A 206 11.52 4.29 -7.92
C ILE A 206 12.48 5.42 -8.36
N ARG A 207 12.99 6.24 -7.43
CA ARG A 207 13.99 7.28 -7.74
C ARG A 207 15.30 6.71 -8.22
N GLU A 208 15.76 5.63 -7.59
CA GLU A 208 17.01 4.93 -7.91
C GLU A 208 16.92 4.08 -9.19
N ASN A 209 15.82 4.15 -9.95
CA ASN A 209 15.54 3.29 -11.10
C ASN A 209 15.68 1.80 -10.77
N ARG A 210 15.39 1.45 -9.51
CA ARG A 210 15.37 0.06 -9.06
C ARG A 210 14.13 -0.66 -9.64
N PRO A 211 14.15 -2.00 -9.66
CA PRO A 211 13.20 -2.83 -10.39
C PRO A 211 11.75 -2.65 -9.91
N ALA A 212 10.85 -3.33 -10.61
CA ALA A 212 9.45 -3.40 -10.21
C ALA A 212 9.31 -3.80 -8.74
N VAL A 213 8.33 -3.20 -8.05
CA VAL A 213 8.01 -3.55 -6.67
C VAL A 213 6.69 -4.27 -6.65
N HIS A 214 6.63 -5.39 -5.93
CA HIS A 214 5.40 -6.11 -5.66
C HIS A 214 4.91 -5.73 -4.26
N LEU A 215 3.85 -4.92 -4.20
CA LEU A 215 3.22 -4.61 -2.91
C LEU A 215 2.06 -5.58 -2.68
N THR A 216 2.21 -6.48 -1.70
CA THR A 216 1.23 -7.55 -1.47
C THR A 216 0.45 -7.32 -0.19
N ALA A 217 -0.88 -7.40 -0.32
CA ALA A 217 -1.83 -7.10 0.74
C ALA A 217 -2.84 -8.25 0.93
N ILE A 218 -3.08 -8.61 2.20
CA ILE A 218 -4.07 -9.63 2.58
C ILE A 218 -5.14 -9.00 3.48
N GLY A 219 -6.38 -9.03 3.00
CA GLY A 219 -7.54 -8.49 3.72
C GLY A 219 -7.82 -7.00 3.47
N ILE A 220 -9.02 -6.57 3.85
CA ILE A 220 -9.58 -5.26 3.47
C ILE A 220 -8.71 -4.10 3.96
N ASN A 221 -8.27 -4.13 5.21
CA ASN A 221 -7.48 -3.04 5.80
C ASN A 221 -6.08 -2.96 5.18
N ALA A 222 -5.46 -4.10 4.88
CA ALA A 222 -4.17 -4.14 4.18
C ALA A 222 -4.29 -3.58 2.76
N VAL A 223 -5.34 -3.96 2.02
CA VAL A 223 -5.59 -3.44 0.67
C VAL A 223 -5.81 -1.93 0.70
N ARG A 224 -6.55 -1.40 1.69
CA ARG A 224 -6.66 0.05 1.88
C ARG A 224 -5.30 0.68 2.16
N ALA A 225 -4.51 0.13 3.08
CA ALA A 225 -3.18 0.66 3.39
C ALA A 225 -2.27 0.65 2.15
N ALA A 226 -2.35 -0.39 1.32
CA ALA A 226 -1.61 -0.52 0.06
C ALA A 226 -1.96 0.60 -0.90
N VAL A 227 -3.26 0.80 -1.15
CA VAL A 227 -3.74 1.82 -2.07
C VAL A 227 -3.38 3.23 -1.60
N LEU A 228 -3.52 3.53 -0.30
CA LEU A 228 -3.08 4.81 0.25
C LEU A 228 -1.57 5.02 0.16
N THR A 229 -0.79 3.96 0.34
CA THR A 229 0.67 3.96 0.14
C THR A 229 1.01 4.33 -1.30
N LEU A 230 0.37 3.69 -2.27
CA LEU A 230 0.57 3.97 -3.69
C LEU A 230 0.18 5.41 -4.04
N SER A 231 -0.96 5.91 -3.55
CA SER A 231 -1.36 7.31 -3.73
C SER A 231 -0.33 8.29 -3.15
N LYS A 232 0.24 7.99 -1.97
CA LYS A 232 1.27 8.84 -1.36
C LYS A 232 2.61 8.75 -2.09
N ALA A 233 3.00 7.57 -2.56
CA ALA A 233 4.21 7.40 -3.37
C ALA A 233 4.14 8.26 -4.64
N ARG A 234 2.99 8.25 -5.33
CA ARG A 234 2.74 9.16 -6.47
C ARG A 234 2.91 10.63 -6.08
N GLN A 235 2.34 11.05 -4.95
CA GLN A 235 2.51 12.43 -4.46
C GLN A 235 3.98 12.77 -4.20
N TYR A 236 4.78 11.84 -3.64
CA TYR A 236 6.20 12.05 -3.37
C TYR A 236 7.04 12.13 -4.64
N LEU A 237 6.71 11.36 -5.68
CA LEU A 237 7.47 11.30 -6.93
C LEU A 237 7.21 12.47 -7.88
N ARG A 238 6.11 13.23 -7.68
CA ARG A 238 5.78 14.40 -8.52
C ARG A 238 6.92 15.41 -8.63
N LYS A 239 7.63 15.68 -7.53
CA LYS A 239 8.75 16.63 -7.52
C LYS A 239 9.92 16.14 -8.37
N ASP A 240 10.06 14.83 -8.51
CA ASP A 240 11.11 14.18 -9.28
C ASP A 240 10.72 13.98 -10.76
N ARG A 241 9.56 14.50 -11.20
CA ARG A 241 8.96 14.26 -12.53
C ARG A 241 8.80 12.76 -12.85
N LYS A 242 8.59 11.95 -11.82
CA LYS A 242 8.30 10.52 -11.91
C LYS A 242 6.86 10.26 -11.47
N ASP A 243 6.25 9.21 -12.03
CA ASP A 243 4.98 8.64 -11.59
C ASP A 243 5.12 7.12 -11.49
N ILE A 244 4.08 6.45 -11.02
CA ILE A 244 4.00 4.99 -11.04
C ILE A 244 2.71 4.53 -11.71
N ARG A 245 2.79 3.41 -12.42
CA ARG A 245 1.66 2.62 -12.89
C ARG A 245 1.51 1.40 -12.01
N VAL A 246 0.28 1.02 -11.70
CA VAL A 246 0.00 -0.10 -10.80
C VAL A 246 -0.83 -1.14 -11.54
N LEU A 247 -0.41 -2.39 -11.47
CA LEU A 247 -1.08 -3.52 -12.10
C LEU A 247 -1.54 -4.48 -10.98
N PRO A 248 -2.82 -4.41 -10.55
CA PRO A 248 -3.35 -5.30 -9.55
C PRO A 248 -3.55 -6.71 -10.11
N GLU A 249 -3.20 -7.74 -9.35
CA GLU A 249 -3.44 -9.14 -9.69
C GLU A 249 -3.69 -9.99 -8.44
N PHE A 250 -4.43 -11.10 -8.61
CA PHE A 250 -4.58 -12.08 -7.55
C PHE A 250 -3.40 -13.05 -7.57
N ILE A 251 -2.83 -13.29 -6.40
CA ILE A 251 -1.87 -14.35 -6.19
C ILE A 251 -2.31 -15.25 -5.05
N LYS A 252 -1.78 -16.46 -5.06
CA LYS A 252 -1.89 -17.38 -3.94
C LYS A 252 -0.62 -17.29 -3.10
N VAL A 253 -0.78 -17.06 -1.80
CA VAL A 253 0.33 -16.99 -0.84
C VAL A 253 0.12 -18.00 0.27
N GLN A 254 1.19 -18.68 0.65
CA GLN A 254 1.21 -19.59 1.79
C GLN A 254 1.28 -18.79 3.09
N LYS A 255 0.34 -19.01 4.01
CA LYS A 255 0.36 -18.43 5.34
C LYS A 255 -0.15 -19.46 6.35
N GLU A 256 0.67 -19.82 7.34
CA GLU A 256 0.27 -20.72 8.45
C GLU A 256 -0.35 -22.04 7.93
N ASP A 257 0.33 -22.68 6.96
CA ASP A 257 -0.11 -23.90 6.26
C ASP A 257 -1.46 -23.81 5.53
N ARG A 258 -1.94 -22.59 5.28
CA ARG A 258 -3.12 -22.32 4.46
C ARG A 258 -2.77 -21.48 3.26
N GLU A 259 -3.34 -21.85 2.12
CA GLU A 259 -3.28 -21.06 0.91
C GLU A 259 -4.29 -19.92 1.00
N VAL A 260 -3.80 -18.69 1.05
CA VAL A 260 -4.65 -17.49 1.14
C VAL A 260 -4.52 -16.70 -0.16
N SER A 261 -5.67 -16.25 -0.69
CA SER A 261 -5.67 -15.32 -1.82
C SER A 261 -5.26 -13.92 -1.36
N ALA A 262 -4.21 -13.38 -1.96
CA ALA A 262 -3.75 -12.02 -1.74
C ALA A 262 -3.93 -11.17 -3.00
N LEU A 263 -3.98 -9.85 -2.79
CA LEU A 263 -3.92 -8.89 -3.87
C LEU A 263 -2.49 -8.35 -3.95
N ARG A 264 -1.82 -8.60 -5.07
CA ARG A 264 -0.50 -8.06 -5.39
C ARG A 264 -0.66 -6.87 -6.31
N PHE A 265 0.02 -5.78 -5.98
CA PHE A 265 0.10 -4.58 -6.80
C PHE A 265 1.50 -4.51 -7.39
N THR A 266 1.63 -4.82 -8.69
CA THR A 266 2.89 -4.64 -9.41
C THR A 266 3.06 -3.17 -9.75
N VAL A 267 4.07 -2.55 -9.16
CA VAL A 267 4.37 -1.12 -9.30
C VAL A 267 5.48 -0.94 -10.32
N LEU A 268 5.17 -0.24 -11.40
CA LEU A 268 6.11 0.08 -12.46
C LEU A 268 6.39 1.58 -12.46
N ALA A 269 7.67 1.96 -12.53
CA ALA A 269 8.06 3.35 -12.71
C ALA A 269 7.59 3.89 -14.07
N GLU A 270 7.22 5.16 -14.10
CA GLU A 270 6.91 5.88 -15.33
C GLU A 270 7.59 7.26 -15.27
N ASN A 271 8.28 7.65 -16.33
CA ASN A 271 8.78 9.01 -16.48
C ASN A 271 7.65 9.89 -17.00
N VAL A 272 7.40 11.01 -16.33
CA VAL A 272 6.47 12.01 -16.84
C VAL A 272 7.24 12.86 -17.84
N ALA A 273 6.89 12.75 -19.12
CA ALA A 273 7.48 13.59 -20.16
C ALA A 273 7.31 15.08 -19.77
N PRO A 274 8.30 15.95 -20.06
CA PRO A 274 8.13 17.38 -19.85
C PRO A 274 6.90 17.85 -20.62
N ALA A 275 6.08 18.71 -20.00
CA ALA A 275 5.00 19.37 -20.71
C ALA A 275 5.58 20.05 -21.95
N PRO A 276 4.91 19.97 -23.13
CA PRO A 276 5.38 20.69 -24.30
C PRO A 276 5.52 22.17 -23.92
N GLU A 277 6.70 22.73 -24.15
CA GLU A 277 6.93 24.16 -23.96
C GLU A 277 5.87 24.92 -24.73
N VAL A 278 5.03 25.65 -24.01
CA VAL A 278 4.13 26.63 -24.64
C VAL A 278 5.07 27.68 -25.21
N ARG A 279 5.34 27.61 -26.51
CA ARG A 279 5.95 28.72 -27.23
C ARG A 279 4.99 29.88 -27.09
N GLU A 280 5.27 30.78 -26.16
CA GLU A 280 4.58 32.05 -26.07
C GLU A 280 4.67 32.69 -27.45
N GLY A 281 3.50 32.91 -28.05
CA GLY A 281 3.37 33.36 -29.42
C GLY A 281 4.16 34.64 -29.60
N GLY A 282 5.02 34.63 -30.63
CA GLY A 282 5.83 35.78 -31.01
C GLY A 282 4.99 37.04 -31.09
N GLU A 283 5.55 38.09 -30.50
CA GLU A 283 5.15 39.46 -30.72
C GLU A 283 5.01 39.69 -32.22
N ARG A 284 3.79 40.04 -32.65
CA ARG A 284 3.55 40.57 -33.98
C ARG A 284 4.07 42.01 -33.95
N ASN A 285 5.20 42.23 -34.61
CA ASN A 285 5.58 43.56 -35.10
C ASN A 285 4.58 44.04 -36.16
#